data_AF-A0A9D9GUM3-F1
#
_entry.id   AF-A0A9D9GUM3-F1
#
_cell.length_a   1.000
_cell.length_b   1.000
_cell.length_c   1.000
_cell.angle_alpha   90.00
_cell.angle_beta   90.00
_cell.angle_gamma   90.00
#
_symmetry.space_group_name_H-M   'P 1'
#
loop_
_entity.id
_entity.type
_entity.pdbx_description
1 polymer ?
#
loop_
_entity_poly.entity_id
_entity_poly.type
_entity_poly.pdbx_seq_one_letter_code
_entity_poly.pdbx_strand_id
1 'polypeptide(L)'
;MKKLFLLAGAALLAAPLASCGSGTVKPQAGDTIFIAPSAGEQTFGARPYFDVSDPAERLCFEIDVAGDISQIIVGREQLYPGEDFGYADGVLTIKTDSFLDEEGNSLLGTGDISFSIVADEMASIDVLFVNKVLRTVDDVLALNDYEDEDNPTPITGSYILGNDIDFSSISNMQPIGYSNSDDGLHNNDFFNGVFDGNGYTISGVNIVWNTDLATNKNIYDGQPLWSDVSHSEGVNYGFFQEIGAAGVVRNVRFEDCSIKGKSIVGVVAGLVSGRIENVVVDSSCDVTASTHYYDESCNAAGLAGIVGTTGSVENCVVLTDDISVLEQYTDYDDVYLDEIPVDGTDPINYHVFYGGTKGWNDSNGADSTGVYGGVGLTYGSCHNCVSLRGGESLYWTQTHLEINKPYDGEDVGTAANCLSADEATIKSASTYASFPLDSWVIADGAYPRLRASHPYRIAE
;
A
#
# COMPACT_ATOMS: atom_id res chain seq x y z
N MET A 1 16.95 -79.53 -23.77
CA MET A 1 15.68 -79.00 -23.23
C MET A 1 16.02 -77.83 -22.33
N LYS A 2 15.46 -76.65 -22.65
CA LYS A 2 15.86 -75.32 -22.16
C LYS A 2 15.31 -75.06 -20.74
N LYS A 3 16.13 -74.41 -19.92
CA LYS A 3 15.73 -73.76 -18.65
C LYS A 3 14.91 -72.51 -18.97
N LEU A 4 13.78 -72.32 -18.29
CA LEU A 4 12.92 -71.15 -18.42
C LEU A 4 13.04 -70.33 -17.13
N PHE A 5 13.47 -69.07 -17.27
CA PHE A 5 13.45 -68.02 -16.26
C PHE A 5 12.02 -67.48 -16.13
N LEU A 6 11.53 -67.27 -14.90
CA LEU A 6 10.39 -66.41 -14.62
C LEU A 6 10.93 -65.09 -14.05
N LEU A 7 10.78 -64.01 -14.81
CA LEU A 7 10.88 -62.62 -14.33
C LEU A 7 9.45 -62.17 -13.99
N ALA A 8 9.24 -61.72 -12.75
CA ALA A 8 8.05 -60.96 -12.37
C ALA A 8 8.31 -59.49 -12.71
N GLY A 9 7.58 -58.96 -13.70
CA GLY A 9 7.55 -57.53 -14.00
C GLY A 9 6.55 -56.84 -13.08
N ALA A 10 7.04 -55.92 -12.26
CA ALA A 10 6.21 -54.95 -11.56
C ALA A 10 5.78 -53.87 -12.55
N ALA A 11 4.47 -53.71 -12.75
CA ALA A 11 3.90 -52.58 -13.46
C ALA A 11 3.86 -51.38 -12.51
N LEU A 12 4.66 -50.35 -12.79
CA LEU A 12 4.43 -49.01 -12.24
C LEU A 12 3.20 -48.42 -12.94
N LEU A 13 2.16 -48.15 -12.16
CA LEU A 13 1.01 -47.34 -12.56
C LEU A 13 1.47 -45.87 -12.64
N ALA A 14 1.57 -45.34 -13.84
CA ALA A 14 1.62 -43.90 -14.07
C ALA A 14 0.22 -43.32 -13.79
N ALA A 15 0.10 -42.47 -12.78
CA ALA A 15 -1.09 -41.64 -12.60
C ALA A 15 -1.06 -40.48 -13.61
N PRO A 16 -2.19 -40.10 -14.21
CA PRO A 16 -2.24 -39.03 -15.20
C PRO A 16 -2.10 -37.66 -14.53
N LEU A 17 -1.21 -36.83 -15.08
CA LEU A 17 -1.13 -35.40 -14.82
C LEU A 17 -2.49 -34.75 -15.17
N ALA A 18 -3.15 -34.19 -14.16
CA ALA A 18 -4.39 -33.45 -14.34
C ALA A 18 -4.10 -32.10 -15.01
N SER A 19 -4.89 -31.77 -16.02
CA SER A 19 -4.90 -30.49 -16.73
C SER A 19 -5.58 -29.43 -15.86
N CYS A 20 -4.91 -28.30 -15.61
CA CYS A 20 -5.45 -27.18 -14.84
C CYS A 20 -5.72 -25.95 -15.73
N GLY A 21 -6.89 -25.35 -15.51
CA GLY A 21 -7.37 -24.15 -16.18
C GLY A 21 -6.97 -22.86 -15.45
N SER A 22 -7.02 -21.77 -16.20
CA SER A 22 -6.77 -20.39 -15.78
C SER A 22 -7.84 -19.89 -14.79
N GLY A 23 -7.42 -19.50 -13.60
CA GLY A 23 -8.24 -18.85 -12.57
C GLY A 23 -7.62 -19.05 -11.19
N THR A 24 -7.55 -17.99 -10.39
CA THR A 24 -6.95 -17.95 -9.05
C THR A 24 -7.65 -18.93 -8.09
N VAL A 25 -6.94 -19.99 -7.68
CA VAL A 25 -7.41 -20.99 -6.71
C VAL A 25 -6.44 -21.02 -5.53
N LYS A 26 -6.98 -21.03 -4.31
CA LYS A 26 -6.25 -21.30 -3.06
C LYS A 26 -5.55 -22.67 -3.18
N PRO A 27 -4.22 -22.78 -3.04
CA PRO A 27 -3.56 -24.07 -3.07
C PRO A 27 -4.11 -24.96 -1.94
N GLN A 28 -4.64 -26.13 -2.26
CA GLN A 28 -4.94 -27.20 -1.31
C GLN A 28 -3.70 -28.10 -1.13
N ALA A 29 -3.70 -28.92 -0.07
CA ALA A 29 -2.68 -29.94 0.12
C ALA A 29 -2.61 -30.87 -1.11
N GLY A 30 -1.48 -30.84 -1.82
CA GLY A 30 -1.26 -31.57 -3.07
C GLY A 30 -1.38 -30.73 -4.35
N ASP A 31 -1.76 -29.45 -4.26
CA ASP A 31 -1.83 -28.57 -5.42
C ASP A 31 -0.45 -28.14 -5.89
N THR A 32 -0.27 -28.12 -7.22
CA THR A 32 0.90 -27.53 -7.86
C THR A 32 0.66 -26.02 -7.98
N ILE A 33 1.45 -25.21 -7.26
CA ILE A 33 1.45 -23.77 -7.43
C ILE A 33 2.06 -23.47 -8.81
N PHE A 34 1.24 -23.04 -9.77
CA PHE A 34 1.70 -22.60 -11.08
C PHE A 34 1.88 -21.09 -11.08
N ILE A 35 3.12 -20.64 -11.32
CA ILE A 35 3.41 -19.24 -11.56
C ILE A 35 4.13 -19.17 -12.90
N ALA A 36 3.33 -19.13 -13.96
CA ALA A 36 3.81 -18.72 -15.26
C ALA A 36 2.89 -17.62 -15.77
N PRO A 37 3.41 -16.45 -16.16
CA PRO A 37 2.68 -15.63 -17.09
C PRO A 37 2.67 -16.38 -18.42
N SER A 38 1.50 -16.90 -18.81
CA SER A 38 1.31 -17.24 -20.22
C SER A 38 1.52 -15.96 -21.03
N ALA A 39 2.43 -16.01 -21.99
CA ALA A 39 2.77 -14.87 -22.83
C ALA A 39 1.50 -14.37 -23.55
N GLY A 40 0.93 -13.24 -23.10
CA GLY A 40 -0.10 -12.52 -23.85
C GLY A 40 -1.27 -11.93 -23.06
N GLU A 41 -1.51 -12.32 -21.80
CA GLU A 41 -2.56 -11.71 -20.96
C GLU A 41 -1.96 -11.14 -19.66
N GLN A 42 -1.77 -9.82 -19.64
CA GLN A 42 -1.34 -9.08 -18.45
C GLN A 42 -2.56 -8.70 -17.62
N THR A 43 -2.98 -9.59 -16.73
CA THR A 43 -3.65 -9.19 -15.49
C THR A 43 -2.60 -8.54 -14.57
N PHE A 44 -3.02 -7.69 -13.62
CA PHE A 44 -2.15 -7.31 -12.51
C PHE A 44 -1.56 -8.61 -11.93
N GLY A 45 -0.24 -8.73 -12.02
CA GLY A 45 0.44 -10.03 -11.97
C GLY A 45 0.49 -10.55 -10.56
N ALA A 46 -0.06 -11.75 -10.38
CA ALA A 46 -0.02 -12.48 -9.13
C ALA A 46 1.44 -12.75 -8.75
N ARG A 47 1.83 -12.28 -7.57
CA ARG A 47 3.10 -12.67 -6.96
C ARG A 47 2.94 -14.04 -6.30
N PRO A 48 3.95 -14.92 -6.30
CA PRO A 48 3.97 -16.05 -5.37
C PRO A 48 3.72 -15.57 -3.95
N TYR A 49 2.78 -16.20 -3.28
CA TYR A 49 2.64 -16.07 -1.85
C TYR A 49 2.52 -17.44 -1.20
N PHE A 50 2.88 -17.51 0.08
CA PHE A 50 2.72 -18.68 0.93
C PHE A 50 1.91 -18.30 2.15
N ASP A 51 0.75 -18.92 2.32
CA ASP A 51 -0.13 -18.71 3.47
C ASP A 51 0.38 -19.54 4.65
N VAL A 52 0.97 -18.86 5.63
CA VAL A 52 1.53 -19.50 6.82
C VAL A 52 0.41 -20.00 7.75
N SER A 53 -0.80 -19.43 7.68
CA SER A 53 -1.94 -19.87 8.49
C SER A 53 -2.60 -21.16 7.96
N ASP A 54 -2.35 -21.50 6.70
CA ASP A 54 -2.84 -22.72 6.06
C ASP A 54 -1.75 -23.28 5.11
N PRO A 55 -0.65 -23.81 5.67
CA PRO A 55 0.53 -24.12 4.90
C PRO A 55 0.29 -25.30 3.94
N ALA A 56 0.53 -25.05 2.64
CA ALA A 56 0.61 -26.13 1.66
C ALA A 56 1.76 -27.09 2.00
N GLU A 57 1.66 -28.38 1.64
CA GLU A 57 2.75 -29.35 1.88
C GLU A 57 4.01 -29.06 1.04
N ARG A 58 3.83 -28.40 -0.12
CA ARG A 58 4.91 -28.11 -1.06
C ARG A 58 4.69 -26.77 -1.74
N LEU A 59 5.79 -26.07 -2.02
CA LEU A 59 5.84 -24.94 -2.95
C LEU A 59 6.30 -25.44 -4.31
N CYS A 60 5.65 -25.00 -5.38
CA CYS A 60 6.05 -25.32 -6.74
C CYS A 60 6.32 -24.03 -7.51
N PHE A 61 7.37 -24.01 -8.32
CA PHE A 61 7.75 -22.87 -9.14
C PHE A 61 8.19 -23.35 -10.52
N GLU A 62 7.65 -22.75 -11.57
CA GLU A 62 8.23 -22.90 -12.91
C GLU A 62 9.46 -22.01 -13.01
N ILE A 63 10.63 -22.63 -13.21
CA ILE A 63 11.88 -21.92 -13.40
C ILE A 63 12.69 -22.54 -14.53
N ASP A 64 13.29 -21.67 -15.34
CA ASP A 64 14.28 -22.03 -16.33
C ASP A 64 15.66 -21.72 -15.76
N VAL A 65 16.40 -22.77 -15.39
CA VAL A 65 17.76 -22.66 -14.88
C VAL A 65 18.67 -23.60 -15.64
N ALA A 66 19.85 -23.12 -15.98
CA ALA A 66 20.88 -23.95 -16.61
C ALA A 66 21.49 -24.91 -15.59
N GLY A 67 21.55 -26.19 -15.96
CA GLY A 67 22.20 -27.24 -15.17
C GLY A 67 21.34 -27.79 -14.03
N ASP A 68 21.99 -28.58 -13.16
CA ASP A 68 21.35 -29.17 -11.99
C ASP A 68 21.32 -28.17 -10.82
N ILE A 69 20.18 -28.09 -10.11
CA ILE A 69 20.09 -27.30 -8.89
C ILE A 69 20.78 -28.05 -7.75
N SER A 70 21.90 -27.51 -7.28
CA SER A 70 22.74 -28.09 -6.23
C SER A 70 22.27 -27.74 -4.82
N GLN A 71 21.66 -26.57 -4.65
CA GLN A 71 21.25 -26.02 -3.36
C GLN A 71 20.23 -24.89 -3.55
N ILE A 72 19.37 -24.69 -2.54
CA ILE A 72 18.59 -23.46 -2.39
C ILE A 72 18.94 -22.84 -1.04
N ILE A 73 19.15 -21.53 -1.02
CA ILE A 73 19.43 -20.76 0.19
C ILE A 73 18.24 -19.84 0.46
N VAL A 74 17.67 -19.93 1.66
CA VAL A 74 16.55 -19.09 2.10
C VAL A 74 16.76 -18.66 3.54
N GLY A 75 17.00 -17.37 3.76
CA GLY A 75 17.36 -16.85 5.07
C GLY A 75 18.62 -17.52 5.64
N ARG A 76 18.46 -18.29 6.73
CA ARG A 76 19.54 -19.09 7.34
C ARG A 76 19.50 -20.57 6.94
N GLU A 77 18.44 -20.98 6.24
CA GLU A 77 18.21 -22.35 5.86
C GLU A 77 18.91 -22.66 4.53
N GLN A 78 19.38 -23.91 4.43
CA GLN A 78 20.01 -24.47 3.25
C GLN A 78 19.31 -25.75 2.89
N LEU A 79 18.69 -25.76 1.71
CA LEU A 79 17.89 -26.87 1.21
C LEU A 79 18.71 -27.67 0.21
N TYR A 80 18.64 -28.99 0.28
CA TYR A 80 19.39 -29.92 -0.57
C TYR A 80 18.47 -30.80 -1.43
N PRO A 81 18.92 -31.16 -2.66
CA PRO A 81 18.10 -31.94 -3.59
C PRO A 81 17.81 -33.34 -3.05
N GLY A 82 16.58 -33.81 -3.26
CA GLY A 82 16.07 -35.11 -2.84
C GLY A 82 15.49 -35.11 -1.42
N GLU A 83 16.13 -34.43 -0.48
CA GLU A 83 15.64 -34.30 0.90
C GLU A 83 14.60 -33.17 1.00
N ASP A 84 14.97 -31.96 0.60
CA ASP A 84 14.14 -30.76 0.80
C ASP A 84 13.40 -30.35 -0.47
N PHE A 85 14.00 -30.56 -1.64
CA PHE A 85 13.40 -30.18 -2.91
C PHE A 85 13.67 -31.17 -4.04
N GLY A 86 12.88 -31.07 -5.10
CA GLY A 86 13.10 -31.75 -6.37
C GLY A 86 12.96 -30.78 -7.54
N TYR A 87 13.66 -31.04 -8.64
CA TYR A 87 13.56 -30.27 -9.87
C TYR A 87 13.41 -31.23 -11.05
N ALA A 88 12.31 -31.11 -11.79
CA ALA A 88 12.03 -31.92 -12.97
C ALA A 88 11.14 -31.15 -13.94
N ASP A 89 11.40 -31.31 -15.24
CA ASP A 89 10.60 -30.72 -16.32
C ASP A 89 10.34 -29.21 -16.16
N GLY A 90 11.35 -28.46 -15.68
CA GLY A 90 11.24 -27.01 -15.46
C GLY A 90 10.52 -26.60 -14.17
N VAL A 91 10.10 -27.57 -13.34
CA VAL A 91 9.35 -27.30 -12.11
C VAL A 91 10.21 -27.60 -10.88
N LEU A 92 10.47 -26.57 -10.09
CA LEU A 92 11.08 -26.67 -8.76
C LEU A 92 10.00 -26.93 -7.71
N THR A 93 10.12 -28.01 -6.97
CA THR A 93 9.21 -28.38 -5.88
C THR A 93 9.95 -28.41 -4.55
N ILE A 94 9.62 -27.51 -3.63
CA ILE A 94 10.23 -27.40 -2.29
C ILE A 94 9.23 -27.92 -1.25
N LYS A 95 9.67 -28.73 -0.30
CA LYS A 95 8.83 -29.11 0.85
C LYS A 95 8.75 -27.95 1.85
N THR A 96 7.57 -27.74 2.43
CA THR A 96 7.38 -26.65 3.39
C THR A 96 7.84 -27.00 4.79
N ASP A 97 7.86 -28.29 5.16
CA ASP A 97 8.43 -28.77 6.43
C ASP A 97 9.92 -28.41 6.58
N SER A 98 10.63 -28.15 5.48
CA SER A 98 12.01 -27.63 5.51
C SER A 98 12.14 -26.22 6.10
N PHE A 99 11.04 -25.48 6.28
CA PHE A 99 11.05 -24.13 6.84
C PHE A 99 9.85 -23.83 7.76
N LEU A 100 9.20 -24.88 8.28
CA LEU A 100 8.21 -24.82 9.35
C LEU A 100 8.74 -25.55 10.59
N ASP A 101 8.37 -25.11 11.79
CA ASP A 101 8.65 -25.86 13.02
C ASP A 101 7.67 -27.02 13.24
N GLU A 102 7.86 -27.79 14.32
CA GLU A 102 6.99 -28.93 14.65
C GLU A 102 5.53 -28.52 14.97
N GLU A 103 5.29 -27.25 15.26
CA GLU A 103 3.98 -26.67 15.55
C GLU A 103 3.34 -26.05 14.30
N GLY A 104 4.06 -26.02 13.17
CA GLY A 104 3.61 -25.47 11.90
C GLY A 104 3.89 -23.97 11.72
N ASN A 105 4.65 -23.34 12.63
CA ASN A 105 5.01 -21.94 12.51
C ASN A 105 6.17 -21.75 11.52
N SER A 106 6.15 -20.65 10.76
CA SER A 106 7.24 -20.30 9.84
C SER A 106 8.54 -20.01 10.58
N LEU A 107 9.61 -20.73 10.24
CA LEU A 107 10.97 -20.45 10.70
C LEU A 107 11.58 -19.21 10.02
N LEU A 108 10.97 -18.76 8.92
CA LEU A 108 11.43 -17.64 8.09
C LEU A 108 10.74 -16.32 8.46
N GLY A 109 9.72 -16.36 9.32
CA GLY A 109 8.82 -15.23 9.57
C GLY A 109 7.83 -15.02 8.42
N THR A 110 7.32 -13.80 8.32
CA THR A 110 6.42 -13.33 7.24
C THR A 110 7.01 -12.10 6.54
N GLY A 111 6.56 -11.82 5.32
CA GLY A 111 7.10 -10.76 4.46
C GLY A 111 7.73 -11.30 3.18
N ASP A 112 8.54 -10.46 2.54
CA ASP A 112 9.19 -10.79 1.28
C ASP A 112 10.40 -11.71 1.52
N ILE A 113 10.30 -12.96 1.08
CA ILE A 113 11.31 -14.01 1.27
C ILE A 113 11.93 -14.39 -0.07
N SER A 114 13.26 -14.30 -0.16
CA SER A 114 14.02 -14.61 -1.37
C SER A 114 14.65 -16.00 -1.29
N PHE A 115 14.36 -16.85 -2.29
CA PHE A 115 14.95 -18.17 -2.48
C PHE A 115 16.05 -18.07 -3.52
N SER A 116 17.31 -18.10 -3.08
CA SER A 116 18.47 -18.12 -3.98
C SER A 116 18.74 -19.55 -4.46
N ILE A 117 18.62 -19.77 -5.76
CA ILE A 117 18.76 -21.07 -6.42
C ILE A 117 20.17 -21.19 -6.97
N VAL A 118 20.92 -22.19 -6.50
CA VAL A 118 22.31 -22.44 -6.91
C VAL A 118 22.34 -23.54 -7.97
N ALA A 119 22.37 -23.15 -9.24
CA ALA A 119 22.59 -24.00 -10.39
C ALA A 119 23.89 -23.59 -11.13
N ASP A 120 24.06 -23.90 -12.42
CA ASP A 120 25.20 -23.39 -13.20
C ASP A 120 25.21 -21.86 -13.23
N GLU A 121 24.00 -21.28 -13.27
CA GLU A 121 23.73 -19.85 -13.07
C GLU A 121 22.84 -19.66 -11.85
N MET A 122 23.13 -18.62 -11.05
CA MET A 122 22.29 -18.29 -9.91
C MET A 122 20.97 -17.68 -10.38
N ALA A 123 19.87 -18.18 -9.82
CA ALA A 123 18.54 -17.60 -9.99
C ALA A 123 17.95 -17.24 -8.62
N SER A 124 16.89 -16.45 -8.62
CA SER A 124 16.16 -16.09 -7.40
C SER A 124 14.65 -16.13 -7.63
N ILE A 125 13.91 -16.54 -6.60
CA ILE A 125 12.45 -16.44 -6.55
C ILE A 125 12.07 -15.70 -5.27
N ASP A 126 11.30 -14.62 -5.39
CA ASP A 126 10.82 -13.86 -4.24
C ASP A 126 9.36 -14.18 -3.92
N VAL A 127 9.11 -14.82 -2.79
CA VAL A 127 7.78 -15.25 -2.33
C VAL A 127 7.32 -14.37 -1.18
N LEU A 128 6.07 -13.90 -1.21
CA LEU A 128 5.47 -13.21 -0.06
C LEU A 128 4.92 -14.24 0.94
N PHE A 129 5.53 -14.37 2.10
CA PHE A 129 5.01 -15.20 3.18
C PHE A 129 3.97 -14.38 3.95
N VAL A 130 2.73 -14.85 4.01
CA VAL A 130 1.61 -14.11 4.61
C VAL A 130 1.08 -14.78 5.86
N ASN A 131 0.74 -13.96 6.85
CA ASN A 131 -0.01 -14.37 8.03
C ASN A 131 -1.43 -14.78 7.65
N LYS A 132 -2.05 -14.10 6.67
CA LYS A 132 -3.41 -14.38 6.26
C LYS A 132 -3.68 -13.91 4.84
N VAL A 133 -4.45 -14.71 4.10
CA VAL A 133 -5.10 -14.25 2.86
C VAL A 133 -6.47 -13.65 3.20
N LEU A 134 -6.65 -12.37 2.93
CA LEU A 134 -7.88 -11.63 3.22
C LEU A 134 -8.87 -11.86 2.08
N ARG A 135 -10.04 -12.42 2.39
CA ARG A 135 -11.04 -12.78 1.37
C ARG A 135 -12.38 -12.07 1.47
N THR A 136 -12.61 -11.41 2.60
CA THR A 136 -13.90 -10.83 2.94
C THR A 136 -13.68 -9.51 3.65
N VAL A 137 -14.73 -8.69 3.71
CA VAL A 137 -14.74 -7.48 4.54
C VAL A 137 -14.35 -7.81 5.98
N ASP A 138 -14.93 -8.87 6.55
CA ASP A 138 -14.64 -9.31 7.92
C ASP A 138 -13.16 -9.66 8.12
N ASP A 139 -12.51 -10.25 7.11
CA ASP A 139 -11.07 -10.53 7.20
C ASP A 139 -10.22 -9.27 7.33
N VAL A 140 -10.61 -8.18 6.64
CA VAL A 140 -9.92 -6.89 6.71
C VAL A 140 -10.26 -6.18 8.02
N LEU A 141 -11.52 -6.16 8.43
CA LEU A 141 -11.93 -5.52 9.68
C LEU A 141 -11.27 -6.17 10.90
N ALA A 142 -11.06 -7.49 10.86
CA ALA A 142 -10.34 -8.23 11.90
C ALA A 142 -8.86 -7.83 12.06
N LEU A 143 -8.30 -6.99 11.19
CA LEU A 143 -6.96 -6.41 11.41
C LEU A 143 -6.93 -5.44 12.59
N ASN A 144 -8.07 -4.87 12.96
CA ASN A 144 -8.21 -4.02 14.16
C ASN A 144 -8.54 -4.83 15.43
N ASP A 145 -8.73 -6.15 15.32
CA ASP A 145 -9.04 -6.98 16.49
C ASP A 145 -7.74 -7.25 17.27
N TYR A 146 -7.64 -6.68 18.47
CA TYR A 146 -6.54 -6.94 19.39
C TYR A 146 -6.81 -8.19 20.23
N GLU A 147 -5.79 -9.01 20.45
CA GLU A 147 -5.89 -10.15 21.38
C GLU A 147 -6.02 -9.69 22.84
N ASP A 148 -5.43 -8.53 23.18
CA ASP A 148 -5.47 -7.89 24.50
C ASP A 148 -5.96 -6.45 24.36
N GLU A 149 -7.25 -6.21 24.64
CA GLU A 149 -7.89 -4.89 24.54
C GLU A 149 -7.31 -3.87 25.55
N ASP A 150 -6.70 -4.34 26.65
CA ASP A 150 -6.10 -3.45 27.67
C ASP A 150 -4.65 -3.08 27.32
N ASN A 151 -4.03 -3.80 26.37
CA ASN A 151 -2.66 -3.57 25.91
C ASN A 151 -2.55 -3.93 24.42
N PRO A 152 -3.17 -3.12 23.55
CA PRO A 152 -3.10 -3.30 22.11
C PRO A 152 -1.64 -3.32 21.63
N THR A 153 -1.41 -4.03 20.53
CA THR A 153 -0.08 -4.13 19.92
C THR A 153 -0.14 -3.69 18.47
N PRO A 154 0.96 -3.14 17.92
CA PRO A 154 0.95 -2.67 16.54
C PRO A 154 0.50 -3.76 15.56
N ILE A 155 -0.34 -3.39 14.60
CA ILE A 155 -0.79 -4.29 13.54
C ILE A 155 0.42 -4.62 12.67
N THR A 156 0.97 -5.83 12.82
CA THR A 156 2.21 -6.29 12.18
C THR A 156 1.95 -7.60 11.44
N GLY A 157 2.92 -8.02 10.62
CA GLY A 157 2.79 -9.21 9.78
C GLY A 157 2.53 -8.86 8.32
N SER A 158 2.18 -9.85 7.51
CA SER A 158 1.98 -9.70 6.06
C SER A 158 0.63 -10.28 5.65
N TYR A 159 -0.09 -9.51 4.84
CA TYR A 159 -1.45 -9.79 4.43
C TYR A 159 -1.56 -9.61 2.93
N ILE A 160 -2.34 -10.47 2.29
CA ILE A 160 -2.57 -10.40 0.84
C ILE A 160 -4.05 -10.53 0.53
N LEU A 161 -4.55 -9.75 -0.42
CA LEU A 161 -5.91 -9.93 -0.91
C LEU A 161 -6.03 -11.19 -1.77
N GLY A 162 -7.09 -11.93 -1.51
CA GLY A 162 -7.45 -13.14 -2.22
C GLY A 162 -8.56 -12.98 -3.27
N ASN A 163 -9.18 -11.80 -3.32
CA ASN A 163 -10.27 -11.37 -4.20
C ASN A 163 -10.47 -9.84 -4.03
N ASP A 164 -11.31 -9.26 -4.88
CA ASP A 164 -11.85 -7.93 -4.65
C ASP A 164 -12.71 -7.91 -3.38
N ILE A 165 -12.60 -6.82 -2.60
CA ILE A 165 -13.32 -6.61 -1.35
C ILE A 165 -14.25 -5.40 -1.51
N ASP A 166 -15.55 -5.60 -1.29
CA ASP A 166 -16.58 -4.56 -1.40
C ASP A 166 -17.16 -4.23 -0.02
N PHE A 167 -16.90 -3.01 0.45
CA PHE A 167 -17.36 -2.45 1.72
C PHE A 167 -18.73 -1.77 1.62
N SER A 168 -19.43 -1.81 0.48
CA SER A 168 -20.72 -1.11 0.30
C SER A 168 -21.82 -1.52 1.30
N SER A 169 -21.69 -2.69 1.94
CA SER A 169 -22.57 -3.12 3.04
C SER A 169 -22.24 -2.49 4.40
N ILE A 170 -21.08 -1.84 4.54
CA ILE A 170 -20.60 -1.18 5.76
C ILE A 170 -20.91 0.30 5.66
N SER A 171 -21.86 0.77 6.48
CA SER A 171 -22.33 2.16 6.41
C SER A 171 -21.29 3.19 6.82
N ASN A 172 -20.41 2.84 7.76
CA ASN A 172 -19.28 3.66 8.18
C ASN A 172 -18.22 2.71 8.71
N MET A 173 -17.10 2.60 8.00
CA MET A 173 -15.97 1.76 8.37
C MET A 173 -15.06 2.54 9.32
N GLN A 174 -14.55 1.86 10.35
CA GLN A 174 -13.48 2.39 11.18
C GLN A 174 -12.15 2.26 10.41
N PRO A 175 -11.29 3.29 10.39
CA PRO A 175 -9.94 3.19 9.81
C PRO A 175 -9.15 2.00 10.38
N ILE A 176 -8.26 1.43 9.57
CA ILE A 176 -7.34 0.38 10.03
C ILE A 176 -6.15 1.00 10.77
N GLY A 177 -5.86 0.49 11.97
CA GLY A 177 -4.82 1.00 12.85
C GLY A 177 -5.23 2.27 13.60
N TYR A 178 -4.53 2.53 14.70
CA TYR A 178 -4.88 3.59 15.65
C TYR A 178 -3.70 4.56 15.81
N SER A 179 -3.97 5.85 15.61
CA SER A 179 -3.04 6.93 15.98
C SER A 179 -2.76 6.92 17.47
N ASN A 180 -1.65 7.54 17.89
CA ASN A 180 -1.33 7.67 19.31
C ASN A 180 -2.47 8.39 20.05
N SER A 181 -2.96 7.81 21.14
CA SER A 181 -4.01 8.41 21.96
C SER A 181 -3.46 9.11 23.20
N ASP A 182 -4.11 10.21 23.58
CA ASP A 182 -3.77 10.97 24.79
C ASP A 182 -3.99 10.20 26.09
N ASP A 183 -4.88 9.20 26.09
CA ASP A 183 -5.10 8.32 27.25
C ASP A 183 -4.02 7.24 27.40
N GLY A 184 -3.12 7.13 26.42
CA GLY A 184 -2.01 6.18 26.38
C GLY A 184 -2.41 4.73 26.13
N LEU A 185 -3.68 4.46 25.80
CA LEU A 185 -4.14 3.11 25.42
C LEU A 185 -3.50 2.69 24.09
N HIS A 186 -3.53 3.59 23.11
CA HIS A 186 -2.96 3.37 21.79
C HIS A 186 -1.63 4.09 21.65
N ASN A 187 -0.54 3.33 21.48
CA ASN A 187 0.80 3.90 21.31
C ASN A 187 1.61 3.13 20.26
N ASN A 188 1.68 3.73 19.08
CA ASN A 188 2.22 3.17 17.84
C ASN A 188 1.41 1.98 17.29
N ASP A 189 0.11 1.95 17.60
CA ASP A 189 -0.83 0.91 17.15
C ASP A 189 -1.33 1.09 15.71
N PHE A 190 -0.66 1.97 14.97
CA PHE A 190 -0.81 2.11 13.54
C PHE A 190 -0.31 0.88 12.77
N PHE A 191 -0.63 0.84 11.48
CA PHE A 191 -0.30 -0.30 10.63
C PHE A 191 1.20 -0.36 10.34
N ASN A 192 1.88 -1.41 10.82
CA ASN A 192 3.31 -1.69 10.64
C ASN A 192 3.58 -2.98 9.85
N GLY A 193 2.54 -3.57 9.22
CA GLY A 193 2.65 -4.78 8.43
C GLY A 193 2.85 -4.53 6.93
N VAL A 194 2.74 -5.60 6.13
CA VAL A 194 2.63 -5.55 4.67
C VAL A 194 1.19 -5.83 4.29
N PHE A 195 0.56 -4.93 3.55
CA PHE A 195 -0.74 -5.11 2.92
C PHE A 195 -0.55 -5.13 1.41
N ASP A 196 -0.67 -6.31 0.80
CA ASP A 196 -0.52 -6.50 -0.64
C ASP A 196 -1.89 -6.75 -1.28
N GLY A 197 -2.34 -5.81 -2.10
CA GLY A 197 -3.60 -5.94 -2.84
C GLY A 197 -3.57 -7.04 -3.89
N ASN A 198 -2.40 -7.56 -4.27
CA ASN A 198 -2.26 -8.61 -5.27
C ASN A 198 -2.99 -8.32 -6.61
N GLY A 199 -3.13 -7.03 -6.94
CA GLY A 199 -3.87 -6.58 -8.12
C GLY A 199 -5.40 -6.51 -7.96
N TYR A 200 -5.94 -6.86 -6.79
CA TYR A 200 -7.36 -6.75 -6.47
C TYR A 200 -7.75 -5.34 -6.04
N THR A 201 -9.06 -5.13 -6.02
CA THR A 201 -9.72 -3.87 -5.73
C THR A 201 -10.35 -3.89 -4.34
N ILE A 202 -10.16 -2.82 -3.58
CA ILE A 202 -11.00 -2.47 -2.44
C ILE A 202 -12.00 -1.42 -2.93
N SER A 203 -13.29 -1.67 -2.70
CA SER A 203 -14.37 -0.80 -3.17
C SER A 203 -15.39 -0.46 -2.08
N GLY A 204 -16.16 0.61 -2.28
CA GLY A 204 -17.31 0.93 -1.42
C GLY A 204 -16.95 1.37 -0.01
N VAL A 205 -15.70 1.79 0.24
CA VAL A 205 -15.26 2.22 1.57
C VAL A 205 -15.90 3.57 1.90
N ASN A 206 -16.62 3.64 3.02
CA ASN A 206 -17.11 4.90 3.55
C ASN A 206 -16.55 5.13 4.95
N ILE A 207 -15.74 6.18 5.13
CA ILE A 207 -15.16 6.56 6.42
C ILE A 207 -15.51 8.02 6.67
N VAL A 208 -16.34 8.25 7.68
CA VAL A 208 -16.85 9.57 8.04
C VAL A 208 -16.58 9.80 9.52
N TRP A 209 -15.83 10.85 9.83
CA TRP A 209 -15.58 11.28 11.20
C TRP A 209 -16.80 11.97 11.82
N ASN A 210 -17.49 12.82 11.05
CA ASN A 210 -18.67 13.57 11.47
C ASN A 210 -19.67 13.73 10.31
N THR A 211 -20.96 13.56 10.59
CA THR A 211 -22.04 13.67 9.59
C THR A 211 -22.42 15.09 9.20
N ASP A 212 -22.09 16.10 10.01
CA ASP A 212 -22.41 17.50 9.71
C ASP A 212 -21.24 18.18 9.00
N LEU A 213 -21.23 18.03 7.68
CA LEU A 213 -20.23 18.59 6.76
C LEU A 213 -20.66 19.96 6.20
N ALA A 214 -21.72 20.59 6.74
CA ALA A 214 -22.30 21.77 6.12
C ALA A 214 -21.39 23.01 6.23
N THR A 215 -20.55 23.08 7.27
CA THR A 215 -19.55 24.14 7.46
C THR A 215 -18.34 23.55 8.18
N ASN A 216 -17.15 24.16 8.02
CA ASN A 216 -15.96 23.75 8.78
C ASN A 216 -16.20 23.83 10.30
N LYS A 217 -16.93 24.85 10.77
CA LYS A 217 -17.30 24.96 12.19
C LYS A 217 -18.08 23.74 12.69
N ASN A 218 -19.02 23.23 11.89
CA ASN A 218 -19.81 22.05 12.29
C ASN A 218 -18.96 20.79 12.37
N ILE A 219 -17.91 20.71 11.55
CA ILE A 219 -16.92 19.65 11.66
C ILE A 219 -16.15 19.88 12.95
N TYR A 220 -15.48 21.02 13.11
CA TYR A 220 -14.64 21.32 14.28
C TYR A 220 -15.35 21.15 15.63
N ASP A 221 -16.58 21.67 15.77
CA ASP A 221 -17.40 21.57 16.99
C ASP A 221 -18.18 20.26 17.11
N GLY A 222 -18.30 19.53 16.00
CA GLY A 222 -19.20 18.40 15.93
C GLY A 222 -18.67 17.20 16.69
N GLN A 223 -19.54 16.20 16.79
CA GLN A 223 -19.27 15.03 17.61
C GLN A 223 -18.68 13.92 16.73
N PRO A 224 -17.57 13.30 17.16
CA PRO A 224 -17.01 12.16 16.45
C PRO A 224 -18.01 11.02 16.40
N LEU A 225 -18.04 10.29 15.30
CA LEU A 225 -18.80 9.04 15.17
C LEU A 225 -18.14 7.85 15.87
N TRP A 226 -16.90 8.03 16.32
CA TRP A 226 -16.10 7.02 17.01
C TRP A 226 -15.92 7.39 18.47
N SER A 227 -16.04 6.39 19.36
CA SER A 227 -15.80 6.56 20.79
C SER A 227 -14.33 6.41 21.19
N ASP A 228 -13.54 5.75 20.34
CA ASP A 228 -12.11 5.59 20.56
C ASP A 228 -11.38 6.92 20.41
N VAL A 229 -10.52 7.26 21.38
CA VAL A 229 -9.84 8.56 21.42
C VAL A 229 -9.00 8.76 20.16
N SER A 230 -8.28 7.73 19.70
CA SER A 230 -7.40 7.80 18.52
C SER A 230 -8.14 8.22 17.26
N HIS A 231 -9.41 7.84 17.11
CA HIS A 231 -10.21 8.24 15.96
C HIS A 231 -11.04 9.50 16.24
N SER A 232 -11.40 9.74 17.49
CA SER A 232 -12.30 10.83 17.88
C SER A 232 -11.77 12.22 17.57
N GLU A 233 -10.44 12.37 17.45
CA GLU A 233 -9.80 13.64 17.10
C GLU A 233 -10.04 14.06 15.66
N GLY A 234 -10.35 13.11 14.77
CA GLY A 234 -10.60 13.38 13.36
C GLY A 234 -9.33 13.59 12.51
N VAL A 235 -8.16 13.28 13.07
CA VAL A 235 -6.85 13.47 12.43
C VAL A 235 -6.38 12.17 11.78
N ASN A 236 -5.62 12.29 10.69
CA ASN A 236 -5.00 11.19 9.96
C ASN A 236 -6.02 10.20 9.38
N TYR A 237 -6.98 10.67 8.58
CA TYR A 237 -8.06 9.82 8.05
C TYR A 237 -7.72 9.21 6.68
N GLY A 238 -7.93 7.89 6.57
CA GLY A 238 -7.86 7.10 5.35
C GLY A 238 -8.33 5.67 5.60
N PHE A 239 -8.23 4.80 4.60
CA PHE A 239 -8.46 3.36 4.80
C PHE A 239 -7.59 2.81 5.93
N PHE A 240 -6.31 3.20 5.96
CA PHE A 240 -5.47 3.15 7.14
C PHE A 240 -5.50 4.52 7.83
N GLN A 241 -5.56 4.56 9.16
CA GLN A 241 -5.38 5.83 9.86
C GLN A 241 -3.94 6.33 9.62
N GLU A 242 -2.97 5.50 10.00
CA GLU A 242 -1.56 5.73 9.74
C GLU A 242 -0.86 4.46 9.29
N ILE A 243 0.12 4.64 8.40
CA ILE A 243 1.07 3.60 7.98
C ILE A 243 2.40 3.91 8.68
N GLY A 244 2.76 3.08 9.65
CA GLY A 244 3.99 3.18 10.42
C GLY A 244 5.25 2.96 9.58
N ALA A 245 6.42 3.22 10.16
CA ALA A 245 7.70 3.16 9.44
C ALA A 245 8.04 1.78 8.84
N ALA A 246 7.53 0.70 9.44
CA ALA A 246 7.65 -0.66 8.90
C ALA A 246 6.51 -1.03 7.93
N GLY A 247 5.45 -0.23 7.90
CA GLY A 247 4.24 -0.46 7.13
C GLY A 247 4.47 -0.34 5.62
N VAL A 248 3.89 -1.26 4.85
CA VAL A 248 3.91 -1.26 3.39
C VAL A 248 2.51 -1.53 2.87
N VAL A 249 1.98 -0.65 2.02
CA VAL A 249 0.71 -0.85 1.31
C VAL A 249 0.99 -0.84 -0.19
N ARG A 250 0.61 -1.91 -0.89
CA ARG A 250 0.97 -2.03 -2.30
C ARG A 250 0.03 -2.81 -3.18
N ASN A 251 0.18 -2.64 -4.49
CA ASN A 251 -0.48 -3.43 -5.54
C ASN A 251 -2.00 -3.51 -5.37
N VAL A 252 -2.63 -2.43 -4.91
CA VAL A 252 -4.07 -2.39 -4.62
C VAL A 252 -4.72 -1.26 -5.40
N ARG A 253 -5.97 -1.47 -5.81
CA ARG A 253 -6.82 -0.42 -6.36
C ARG A 253 -7.91 -0.04 -5.36
N PHE A 254 -8.19 1.25 -5.23
CA PHE A 254 -9.32 1.79 -4.49
C PHE A 254 -10.36 2.36 -5.45
N GLU A 255 -11.61 1.91 -5.34
CA GLU A 255 -12.76 2.35 -6.14
C GLU A 255 -13.94 2.71 -5.22
N ASP A 256 -14.84 3.60 -5.66
CA ASP A 256 -16.04 4.01 -4.91
C ASP A 256 -15.80 4.30 -3.40
N CYS A 257 -14.71 4.99 -3.05
CA CYS A 257 -14.35 5.29 -1.66
C CYS A 257 -14.71 6.74 -1.29
N SER A 258 -15.32 6.97 -0.13
CA SER A 258 -15.61 8.30 0.41
C SER A 258 -14.96 8.47 1.79
N ILE A 259 -13.92 9.31 1.88
CA ILE A 259 -13.15 9.53 3.11
C ILE A 259 -13.30 10.97 3.59
N LYS A 260 -13.81 11.13 4.81
CA LYS A 260 -14.24 12.41 5.38
C LYS A 260 -13.69 12.59 6.79
N GLY A 261 -12.62 13.37 6.91
CA GLY A 261 -11.89 13.60 8.17
C GLY A 261 -11.90 15.07 8.63
N LYS A 262 -11.42 15.31 9.85
CA LYS A 262 -11.23 16.67 10.39
C LYS A 262 -9.93 17.31 9.92
N SER A 263 -8.83 16.56 9.77
CA SER A 263 -7.57 17.03 9.17
C SER A 263 -6.70 15.84 8.74
N ILE A 264 -5.76 16.09 7.81
CA ILE A 264 -4.80 15.10 7.28
C ILE A 264 -5.53 13.89 6.69
N VAL A 265 -6.03 14.03 5.46
CA VAL A 265 -6.97 13.07 4.88
C VAL A 265 -6.49 12.60 3.51
N GLY A 266 -6.58 11.28 3.27
CA GLY A 266 -6.47 10.72 1.92
C GLY A 266 -7.16 9.36 1.80
N VAL A 267 -7.32 8.87 0.57
CA VAL A 267 -8.05 7.60 0.35
C VAL A 267 -7.36 6.43 1.04
N VAL A 268 -6.02 6.34 0.92
CA VAL A 268 -5.25 5.21 1.43
C VAL A 268 -4.89 5.42 2.90
N ALA A 269 -4.38 6.59 3.25
CA ALA A 269 -3.96 6.88 4.61
C ALA A 269 -4.02 8.37 4.94
N GLY A 270 -4.15 8.69 6.23
CA GLY A 270 -3.87 10.02 6.72
C GLY A 270 -2.38 10.32 6.70
N LEU A 271 -1.61 9.59 7.52
CA LEU A 271 -0.16 9.74 7.65
C LEU A 271 0.58 8.50 7.15
N VAL A 272 1.66 8.73 6.40
CA VAL A 272 2.52 7.67 5.85
C VAL A 272 3.94 7.88 6.32
N SER A 273 4.36 7.10 7.32
CA SER A 273 5.76 6.97 7.74
C SER A 273 6.47 5.78 7.07
N GLY A 274 5.70 4.83 6.52
CA GLY A 274 6.20 3.66 5.80
C GLY A 274 6.22 3.83 4.27
N ARG A 275 5.67 2.86 3.54
CA ARG A 275 5.66 2.88 2.07
C ARG A 275 4.28 2.64 1.47
N ILE A 276 3.90 3.46 0.49
CA ILE A 276 2.82 3.16 -0.46
C ILE A 276 3.45 2.97 -1.84
N GLU A 277 3.21 1.83 -2.48
CA GLU A 277 3.76 1.56 -3.82
C GLU A 277 2.77 0.85 -4.74
N ASN A 278 2.75 1.24 -6.02
CA ASN A 278 1.90 0.59 -7.02
C ASN A 278 0.40 0.61 -6.66
N VAL A 279 -0.10 1.76 -6.19
CA VAL A 279 -1.51 1.94 -5.83
C VAL A 279 -2.24 2.78 -6.86
N VAL A 280 -3.49 2.41 -7.13
CA VAL A 280 -4.40 3.17 -7.98
C VAL A 280 -5.59 3.64 -7.16
N VAL A 281 -5.86 4.94 -7.16
CA VAL A 281 -7.12 5.51 -6.65
C VAL A 281 -7.96 5.93 -7.84
N ASP A 282 -9.17 5.39 -7.96
CA ASP A 282 -10.04 5.68 -9.09
C ASP A 282 -10.72 7.05 -8.99
N SER A 283 -11.22 7.53 -10.13
CA SER A 283 -12.04 8.73 -10.28
C SER A 283 -13.33 8.72 -9.47
N SER A 284 -13.83 7.55 -9.10
CA SER A 284 -15.03 7.40 -8.29
C SER A 284 -14.85 7.73 -6.80
N CYS A 285 -13.61 7.89 -6.33
CA CYS A 285 -13.35 8.17 -4.92
C CYS A 285 -13.50 9.67 -4.61
N ASP A 286 -13.87 10.03 -3.38
CA ASP A 286 -13.89 11.39 -2.88
C ASP A 286 -13.15 11.52 -1.54
N VAL A 287 -12.47 12.65 -1.38
CA VAL A 287 -11.79 13.03 -0.15
C VAL A 287 -12.29 14.39 0.29
N THR A 288 -12.79 14.46 1.52
CA THR A 288 -13.19 15.72 2.13
C THR A 288 -12.47 15.89 3.46
N ALA A 289 -11.83 17.03 3.63
CA ALA A 289 -11.31 17.42 4.93
C ALA A 289 -12.01 18.67 5.44
N SER A 290 -11.92 18.85 6.75
CA SER A 290 -11.92 20.17 7.35
C SER A 290 -10.47 20.58 7.59
N THR A 291 -10.18 21.85 7.83
CA THR A 291 -8.86 22.25 8.31
C THR A 291 -9.03 23.32 9.39
N HIS A 292 -8.30 23.21 10.49
CA HIS A 292 -8.00 24.37 11.33
C HIS A 292 -6.67 24.95 10.84
N TYR A 293 -6.55 26.27 10.73
CA TYR A 293 -5.48 26.91 9.95
C TYR A 293 -4.19 27.24 10.71
N TYR A 294 -3.94 26.64 11.87
CA TYR A 294 -2.68 26.93 12.59
C TYR A 294 -1.50 26.05 12.16
N ASP A 295 -1.72 24.95 11.43
CA ASP A 295 -0.66 24.02 11.06
C ASP A 295 -0.74 23.65 9.57
N GLU A 296 0.31 24.01 8.84
CA GLU A 296 0.56 23.73 7.41
C GLU A 296 0.70 22.23 7.09
N SER A 297 0.70 21.41 8.14
CA SER A 297 0.60 19.96 8.09
C SER A 297 -0.83 19.45 7.78
N CYS A 298 -1.88 20.27 7.97
CA CYS A 298 -3.28 19.82 7.79
C CYS A 298 -3.73 19.78 6.31
N ASN A 299 -3.48 18.67 5.62
CA ASN A 299 -3.71 18.57 4.17
C ASN A 299 -4.74 17.49 3.77
N ALA A 300 -5.44 17.74 2.67
CA ALA A 300 -6.31 16.78 2.00
C ALA A 300 -5.70 16.38 0.65
N ALA A 301 -5.65 15.09 0.34
CA ALA A 301 -5.17 14.64 -0.96
C ALA A 301 -5.77 13.31 -1.40
N GLY A 302 -5.71 13.04 -2.71
CA GLY A 302 -6.37 11.87 -3.28
C GLY A 302 -5.74 10.53 -2.90
N LEU A 303 -4.47 10.49 -2.46
CA LEU A 303 -3.81 9.27 -1.96
C LEU A 303 -3.60 9.30 -0.45
N ALA A 304 -2.87 10.30 0.04
CA ALA A 304 -2.51 10.40 1.46
C ALA A 304 -2.40 11.84 1.95
N GLY A 305 -2.80 12.10 3.19
CA GLY A 305 -2.70 13.44 3.79
C GLY A 305 -1.25 13.92 3.93
N ILE A 306 -0.39 13.14 4.58
CA ILE A 306 1.04 13.45 4.77
C ILE A 306 1.90 12.22 4.48
N VAL A 307 3.06 12.46 3.87
CA VAL A 307 4.20 11.53 3.86
C VAL A 307 5.26 12.05 4.82
N GLY A 308 5.41 11.39 5.96
CA GLY A 308 6.37 11.73 7.00
C GLY A 308 7.82 11.51 6.56
N THR A 309 8.78 11.89 7.38
CA THR A 309 10.22 11.92 7.01
C THR A 309 10.78 10.58 6.56
N THR A 310 10.33 9.47 7.15
CA THR A 310 10.73 8.11 6.74
C THR A 310 9.84 7.54 5.64
N GLY A 311 8.76 8.26 5.31
CA GLY A 311 7.72 7.85 4.38
C GLY A 311 8.16 7.90 2.91
N SER A 312 7.57 7.01 2.12
CA SER A 312 7.76 6.98 0.67
C SER A 312 6.46 6.64 -0.06
N VAL A 313 6.23 7.31 -1.19
CA VAL A 313 5.12 7.03 -2.10
C VAL A 313 5.68 6.88 -3.51
N GLU A 314 5.46 5.73 -4.13
CA GLU A 314 6.05 5.44 -5.43
C GLU A 314 5.07 4.78 -6.39
N ASN A 315 5.21 5.11 -7.67
CA ASN A 315 4.47 4.44 -8.74
C ASN A 315 2.95 4.44 -8.51
N CYS A 316 2.37 5.57 -8.12
CA CYS A 316 0.94 5.67 -7.82
C CYS A 316 0.19 6.46 -8.89
N VAL A 317 -1.06 6.07 -9.13
CA VAL A 317 -1.99 6.76 -10.04
C VAL A 317 -3.21 7.20 -9.25
N VAL A 318 -3.53 8.50 -9.28
CA VAL A 318 -4.71 9.05 -8.61
C VAL A 318 -5.62 9.70 -9.63
N LEU A 319 -6.79 9.13 -9.87
CA LEU A 319 -7.72 9.58 -10.90
C LEU A 319 -8.88 10.39 -10.33
N THR A 320 -9.07 10.42 -9.01
CA THR A 320 -10.02 11.33 -8.38
C THR A 320 -9.53 12.77 -8.46
N ASP A 321 -10.45 13.66 -8.80
CA ASP A 321 -10.34 15.10 -8.67
C ASP A 321 -11.36 15.68 -7.68
N ASP A 322 -12.15 14.84 -7.01
CA ASP A 322 -13.10 15.22 -5.97
C ASP A 322 -12.41 15.25 -4.60
N ILE A 323 -11.52 16.23 -4.48
CA ILE A 323 -10.74 16.49 -3.27
C ILE A 323 -11.08 17.89 -2.82
N SER A 324 -11.64 18.01 -1.62
CA SER A 324 -12.17 19.28 -1.14
C SER A 324 -11.88 19.56 0.33
N VAL A 325 -11.81 20.85 0.65
CA VAL A 325 -11.83 21.37 2.02
C VAL A 325 -13.09 22.23 2.15
N LEU A 326 -13.97 21.89 3.08
CA LEU A 326 -15.36 22.35 3.05
C LEU A 326 -15.56 23.86 3.31
N GLU A 327 -14.69 24.49 4.09
CA GLU A 327 -14.66 25.94 4.33
C GLU A 327 -13.48 26.29 5.26
N GLN A 328 -13.22 27.57 5.54
CA GLN A 328 -12.20 27.99 6.51
C GLN A 328 -12.81 28.21 7.90
N TYR A 329 -12.27 27.57 8.93
CA TYR A 329 -12.51 27.92 10.32
C TYR A 329 -11.17 28.23 10.98
N THR A 330 -10.99 29.48 11.39
CA THR A 330 -9.94 29.85 12.33
C THR A 330 -10.53 29.72 13.73
N ASP A 331 -9.92 28.90 14.59
CA ASP A 331 -10.24 28.95 16.01
C ASP A 331 -9.70 30.28 16.56
N TYR A 332 -10.59 31.21 16.85
CA TYR A 332 -10.24 32.58 17.25
C TYR A 332 -9.81 32.70 18.72
N ASP A 333 -9.89 31.62 19.48
CA ASP A 333 -9.63 31.62 20.93
C ASP A 333 -8.19 31.18 21.27
N ASP A 334 -7.35 30.86 20.28
CA ASP A 334 -5.99 30.36 20.50
C ASP A 334 -4.96 31.49 20.72
N VAL A 335 -4.03 31.23 21.65
CA VAL A 335 -3.09 32.18 22.26
C VAL A 335 -2.08 32.76 21.25
N TYR A 336 -2.02 32.20 20.05
CA TYR A 336 -1.15 32.63 18.95
C TYR A 336 -1.66 33.85 18.17
N LEU A 337 -2.88 34.32 18.42
CA LEU A 337 -3.43 35.53 17.78
C LEU A 337 -2.91 36.84 18.36
N ASP A 338 -2.49 36.83 19.63
CA ASP A 338 -2.16 38.05 20.38
C ASP A 338 -0.66 38.24 20.66
N GLU A 339 0.19 37.26 20.35
CA GLU A 339 1.64 37.44 20.41
C GLU A 339 2.13 38.21 19.18
N ILE A 340 1.92 39.53 19.22
CA ILE A 340 2.76 40.46 18.46
C ILE A 340 4.21 40.11 18.84
N PRO A 341 5.07 39.72 17.88
CA PRO A 341 6.49 39.51 18.17
C PRO A 341 7.04 40.74 18.90
N VAL A 342 7.74 40.52 20.02
CA VAL A 342 8.24 41.58 20.92
C VAL A 342 9.17 42.58 20.18
N ASP A 343 9.59 42.26 18.95
CA ASP A 343 10.43 43.08 18.09
C ASP A 343 9.69 44.03 17.11
N GLY A 344 8.36 43.99 17.08
CA GLY A 344 7.56 44.86 16.20
C GLY A 344 7.64 44.51 14.71
N THR A 345 8.07 43.29 14.37
CA THR A 345 7.82 42.72 13.04
C THR A 345 6.33 42.41 12.88
N ASP A 346 5.80 42.61 11.68
CA ASP A 346 4.38 42.40 11.35
C ASP A 346 3.94 41.03 11.90
N PRO A 347 2.80 40.93 12.62
CA PRO A 347 2.32 39.66 13.11
C PRO A 347 2.26 38.69 11.94
N ILE A 348 2.92 37.55 12.08
CA ILE A 348 2.86 36.47 11.10
C ILE A 348 1.39 36.07 11.05
N ASN A 349 0.67 36.61 10.07
CA ASN A 349 -0.71 36.25 9.80
C ASN A 349 -0.70 34.80 9.33
N TYR A 350 -0.93 33.88 10.26
CA TYR A 350 -1.25 32.47 10.02
C TYR A 350 -2.58 32.30 9.21
N HIS A 351 -3.27 33.40 8.89
CA HIS A 351 -4.53 33.44 8.15
C HIS A 351 -4.45 33.20 6.63
N VAL A 352 -3.39 32.62 6.06
CA VAL A 352 -3.17 32.76 4.61
C VAL A 352 -2.87 31.46 3.89
N PHE A 353 -3.91 30.67 3.66
CA PHE A 353 -3.82 29.51 2.78
C PHE A 353 -4.97 29.35 1.79
N TYR A 354 -6.06 30.14 1.86
CA TYR A 354 -7.00 30.23 0.74
C TYR A 354 -7.52 31.64 0.51
N GLY A 355 -6.91 32.30 -0.47
CA GLY A 355 -7.27 33.64 -0.90
C GLY A 355 -6.44 34.11 -2.09
N GLY A 356 -6.01 33.20 -2.96
CA GLY A 356 -5.22 33.52 -4.15
C GLY A 356 -3.81 34.02 -3.85
N THR A 357 -2.79 33.26 -4.28
CA THR A 357 -1.41 33.73 -4.43
C THR A 357 -0.92 34.63 -3.29
N LYS A 358 -0.56 34.04 -2.14
CA LYS A 358 0.57 34.63 -1.40
C LYS A 358 1.89 34.41 -2.17
N GLY A 359 1.89 33.54 -3.19
CA GLY A 359 3.05 33.24 -4.02
C GLY A 359 4.15 32.54 -3.21
N TRP A 360 3.75 31.83 -2.15
CA TRP A 360 4.64 31.05 -1.32
C TRP A 360 4.74 29.68 -1.99
N ASN A 361 5.70 29.61 -2.89
CA ASN A 361 6.10 28.37 -3.50
C ASN A 361 6.92 27.61 -2.46
N ASP A 362 6.56 26.37 -2.20
CA ASP A 362 7.38 25.46 -1.40
C ASP A 362 8.64 25.02 -2.16
N SER A 363 9.46 24.17 -1.55
CA SER A 363 10.80 23.83 -2.08
C SER A 363 10.75 23.12 -3.44
N ASN A 364 9.62 22.47 -3.76
CA ASN A 364 9.34 21.87 -5.07
C ASN A 364 8.63 22.83 -6.04
N GLY A 365 8.37 24.08 -5.64
CA GLY A 365 7.69 25.08 -6.45
C GLY A 365 6.16 25.05 -6.40
N ALA A 366 5.57 24.15 -5.61
CA ALA A 366 4.11 24.06 -5.45
C ALA A 366 3.58 25.20 -4.59
N ASP A 367 2.38 25.68 -4.90
CA ASP A 367 1.67 26.58 -4.00
C ASP A 367 1.12 25.77 -2.82
N SER A 368 1.34 26.26 -1.61
CA SER A 368 0.72 25.68 -0.41
C SER A 368 -0.78 25.96 -0.41
N THR A 369 -1.60 25.00 -0.82
CA THR A 369 -3.07 25.15 -0.88
C THR A 369 -3.79 24.33 0.18
N GLY A 370 -3.19 23.25 0.68
CA GLY A 370 -3.88 22.29 1.55
C GLY A 370 -4.66 21.22 0.80
N VAL A 371 -4.77 21.31 -0.54
CA VAL A 371 -5.48 20.37 -1.40
C VAL A 371 -4.58 19.91 -2.56
N TYR A 372 -4.33 18.60 -2.64
CA TYR A 372 -3.36 18.06 -3.59
C TYR A 372 -3.83 16.79 -4.26
N GLY A 373 -3.35 16.53 -5.47
CA GLY A 373 -3.87 15.44 -6.27
C GLY A 373 -3.36 14.09 -5.81
N GLY A 374 -2.15 14.04 -5.25
CA GLY A 374 -1.55 12.83 -4.73
C GLY A 374 -1.42 12.85 -3.22
N VAL A 375 -0.44 13.62 -2.75
CA VAL A 375 -0.06 13.70 -1.33
C VAL A 375 -0.20 15.13 -0.85
N GLY A 376 -0.70 15.31 0.37
CA GLY A 376 -0.94 16.65 0.90
C GLY A 376 0.32 17.41 1.33
N LEU A 377 1.24 16.77 2.04
CA LEU A 377 2.56 17.30 2.35
C LEU A 377 3.59 16.18 2.38
N THR A 378 4.78 16.43 1.83
CA THR A 378 5.87 15.46 1.78
C THR A 378 7.08 15.95 2.55
N TYR A 379 7.34 15.35 3.71
CA TYR A 379 8.62 15.43 4.43
C TYR A 379 9.58 14.32 3.98
N GLY A 380 9.05 13.17 3.55
CA GLY A 380 9.81 12.03 3.03
C GLY A 380 10.04 12.12 1.52
N SER A 381 9.56 11.12 0.78
CA SER A 381 9.78 11.04 -0.67
C SER A 381 8.54 10.65 -1.47
N CYS A 382 8.44 11.20 -2.67
CA CYS A 382 7.44 10.86 -3.68
C CYS A 382 8.14 10.68 -5.04
N HIS A 383 7.92 9.54 -5.70
CA HIS A 383 8.57 9.22 -6.96
C HIS A 383 7.65 8.61 -8.00
N ASN A 384 7.73 9.12 -9.23
CA ASN A 384 7.06 8.54 -10.39
C ASN A 384 5.56 8.38 -10.15
N CYS A 385 4.86 9.45 -9.78
CA CYS A 385 3.44 9.40 -9.51
C CYS A 385 2.66 10.39 -10.37
N VAL A 386 1.39 10.11 -10.62
CA VAL A 386 0.55 10.97 -11.45
C VAL A 386 -0.87 11.09 -10.90
N SER A 387 -1.40 12.31 -10.84
CA SER A 387 -2.80 12.57 -10.52
C SER A 387 -3.52 13.29 -11.65
N LEU A 388 -4.82 13.03 -11.78
CA LEU A 388 -5.71 13.93 -12.49
C LEU A 388 -5.74 15.28 -11.78
N ARG A 389 -5.68 16.35 -12.57
CA ARG A 389 -5.84 17.73 -12.09
C ARG A 389 -7.31 18.11 -12.20
N GLY A 390 -7.91 18.49 -11.08
CA GLY A 390 -9.25 19.06 -11.06
C GLY A 390 -9.56 19.75 -9.73
N GLY A 391 -10.65 20.51 -9.73
CA GLY A 391 -11.05 21.34 -8.59
C GLY A 391 -9.94 22.30 -8.13
N GLU A 392 -9.62 22.20 -6.84
CA GLU A 392 -8.61 22.97 -6.12
C GLU A 392 -7.22 22.34 -6.15
N SER A 393 -7.11 21.10 -6.62
CA SER A 393 -5.88 20.33 -6.68
C SER A 393 -5.07 20.67 -7.95
N LEU A 394 -4.07 21.55 -7.80
CA LEU A 394 -3.20 21.99 -8.91
C LEU A 394 -1.87 21.23 -8.98
N TYR A 395 -1.41 20.69 -7.85
CA TYR A 395 -0.10 20.07 -7.68
C TYR A 395 -0.23 18.66 -7.11
N TRP A 396 0.79 17.82 -7.39
CA TRP A 396 0.80 16.45 -6.87
C TRP A 396 1.00 16.42 -5.36
N THR A 397 1.91 17.28 -4.88
CA THR A 397 2.24 17.47 -3.47
C THR A 397 2.94 18.81 -3.28
N GLN A 398 3.03 19.27 -2.04
CA GLN A 398 4.00 20.26 -1.58
C GLN A 398 5.11 19.59 -0.76
N THR A 399 6.28 20.22 -0.70
CA THR A 399 7.39 19.83 0.17
C THR A 399 7.60 20.87 1.27
N HIS A 400 8.46 20.59 2.23
CA HIS A 400 8.77 21.55 3.29
C HIS A 400 9.80 22.59 2.80
N LEU A 401 9.52 23.87 3.06
CA LEU A 401 10.45 24.97 2.82
C LEU A 401 10.49 25.88 4.06
N GLU A 402 11.58 25.83 4.81
CA GLU A 402 11.84 26.54 6.07
C GLU A 402 11.56 28.04 5.96
N ILE A 403 11.86 28.68 4.82
CA ILE A 403 11.58 30.12 4.68
C ILE A 403 10.08 30.44 4.69
N ASN A 404 9.24 29.51 4.23
CA ASN A 404 7.79 29.62 4.31
C ASN A 404 7.29 29.12 5.69
N LYS A 405 8.04 28.20 6.29
CA LYS A 405 7.65 27.32 7.42
C LYS A 405 8.73 27.28 8.51
N PRO A 406 9.11 28.43 9.11
CA PRO A 406 10.33 28.53 9.93
C PRO A 406 10.24 27.81 11.29
N TYR A 407 9.05 27.33 11.67
CA TYR A 407 8.81 26.62 12.92
C TYR A 407 8.70 25.10 12.74
N ASP A 408 8.55 24.63 11.50
CA ASP A 408 8.32 23.22 11.16
C ASP A 408 9.61 22.45 10.81
N GLY A 409 10.75 23.14 10.87
CA GLY A 409 12.08 22.54 10.74
C GLY A 409 12.84 23.02 9.52
N GLU A 410 13.83 22.22 9.08
CA GLU A 410 14.65 22.51 7.90
C GLU A 410 13.92 22.12 6.61
N ASP A 411 14.36 22.64 5.46
CA ASP A 411 13.92 22.18 4.14
C ASP A 411 14.05 20.65 4.02
N VAL A 412 12.93 19.95 3.86
CA VAL A 412 12.88 18.50 3.70
C VAL A 412 11.78 18.10 2.72
N GLY A 413 11.79 16.83 2.33
CA GLY A 413 10.87 16.32 1.31
C GLY A 413 11.47 16.29 -0.08
N THR A 414 11.16 15.25 -0.83
CA THR A 414 11.51 15.16 -2.25
C THR A 414 10.31 14.70 -3.06
N ALA A 415 10.08 15.35 -4.20
CA ALA A 415 9.10 14.92 -5.20
C ALA A 415 9.79 14.91 -6.57
N ALA A 416 9.94 13.74 -7.17
CA ALA A 416 10.58 13.59 -8.48
C ALA A 416 9.73 12.76 -9.42
N ASN A 417 9.56 13.23 -10.67
CA ASN A 417 8.62 12.64 -11.63
C ASN A 417 7.19 12.54 -11.05
N CYS A 418 6.79 13.51 -10.26
CA CYS A 418 5.42 13.60 -9.73
C CYS A 418 4.66 14.68 -10.49
N LEU A 419 3.49 14.34 -11.03
CA LEU A 419 2.74 15.22 -11.92
C LEU A 419 1.25 15.25 -11.56
N SER A 420 0.66 16.45 -11.53
CA SER A 420 -0.79 16.62 -11.66
C SER A 420 -1.09 17.30 -12.99
N ALA A 421 -1.89 16.67 -13.84
CA ALA A 421 -2.18 17.18 -15.17
C ALA A 421 -3.59 16.89 -15.64
N ASP A 422 -4.01 17.52 -16.74
CA ASP A 422 -5.27 17.19 -17.37
C ASP A 422 -5.27 15.76 -17.94
N GLU A 423 -6.48 15.23 -18.18
CA GLU A 423 -6.67 13.87 -18.68
C GLU A 423 -5.90 13.60 -19.98
N ALA A 424 -5.87 14.56 -20.91
CA ALA A 424 -5.18 14.39 -22.19
C ALA A 424 -3.67 14.22 -22.00
N THR A 425 -3.08 14.97 -21.07
CA THR A 425 -1.67 14.88 -20.71
C THR A 425 -1.35 13.55 -20.03
N ILE A 426 -2.17 13.11 -19.08
CA ILE A 426 -2.00 11.82 -18.39
C ILE A 426 -2.14 10.65 -19.37
N LYS A 427 -2.98 10.78 -20.40
CA LYS A 427 -3.13 9.75 -21.44
C LYS A 427 -2.07 9.81 -22.54
N SER A 428 -1.12 10.74 -22.47
CA SER A 428 -0.04 10.87 -23.46
C SER A 428 1.20 10.10 -23.01
N ALA A 429 1.70 9.18 -23.83
CA ALA A 429 2.89 8.40 -23.53
C ALA A 429 4.14 9.27 -23.36
N SER A 430 4.20 10.41 -24.04
CA SER A 430 5.31 11.37 -23.92
C SER A 430 5.47 11.92 -22.50
N THR A 431 4.39 11.96 -21.71
CA THR A 431 4.39 12.44 -20.33
C THR A 431 5.27 11.58 -19.42
N TYR A 432 5.42 10.30 -19.76
CA TYR A 432 6.13 9.31 -18.96
C TYR A 432 7.56 9.03 -19.45
N ALA A 433 8.13 9.90 -20.29
CA ALA A 433 9.45 9.67 -20.86
C ALA A 433 10.58 9.57 -19.81
N SER A 434 10.38 10.15 -18.61
CA SER A 434 11.32 10.07 -17.48
C SER A 434 10.94 9.01 -16.44
N PHE A 435 9.82 8.30 -16.62
CA PHE A 435 9.35 7.27 -15.69
C PHE A 435 10.02 5.93 -15.96
N PRO A 436 10.15 5.05 -14.94
CA PRO A 436 10.69 3.71 -15.09
C PRO A 436 9.74 2.83 -15.91
N LEU A 437 10.07 2.57 -17.18
CA LEU A 437 9.20 1.81 -18.10
C LEU A 437 9.02 0.33 -17.72
N ASP A 438 9.84 -0.19 -16.80
CA ASP A 438 9.72 -1.51 -16.20
C ASP A 438 8.66 -1.59 -15.10
N SER A 439 8.23 -0.45 -14.54
CA SER A 439 7.11 -0.36 -13.59
C SER A 439 5.79 0.05 -14.25
N TRP A 440 5.82 0.53 -15.50
CA TRP A 440 4.67 1.17 -16.15
C TRP A 440 4.30 0.55 -17.50
N VAL A 441 3.00 0.34 -17.72
CA VAL A 441 2.36 0.07 -19.02
C VAL A 441 1.74 1.36 -19.51
N ILE A 442 2.38 1.97 -20.50
CA ILE A 442 2.00 3.27 -21.06
C ILE A 442 1.57 3.08 -22.51
N ALA A 443 0.43 3.64 -22.88
CA ALA A 443 -0.08 3.65 -24.25
C ALA A 443 -0.86 4.95 -24.49
N ASP A 444 -0.63 5.58 -25.65
CA ASP A 444 -1.34 6.81 -26.02
C ASP A 444 -2.86 6.59 -26.03
N GLY A 445 -3.59 7.51 -25.39
CA GLY A 445 -5.04 7.49 -25.27
C GLY A 445 -5.60 6.63 -24.14
N ALA A 446 -4.75 5.96 -23.36
CA ALA A 446 -5.14 5.19 -22.18
C ALA A 446 -4.53 5.79 -20.91
N TYR A 447 -5.20 5.64 -19.77
CA TYR A 447 -4.58 5.93 -18.48
C TYR A 447 -3.38 5.01 -18.28
N PRO A 448 -2.29 5.52 -17.66
CA PRO A 448 -1.13 4.70 -17.38
C PRO A 448 -1.54 3.59 -16.42
N ARG A 449 -1.03 2.40 -16.64
CA ARG A 449 -1.23 1.27 -15.73
C ARG A 449 0.11 0.86 -15.17
N LEU A 450 0.09 0.32 -13.97
CA LEU A 450 1.28 -0.24 -13.37
C LEU A 450 1.50 -1.63 -13.95
N ARG A 451 2.75 -1.95 -14.26
CA ARG A 451 3.12 -3.35 -14.46
C ARG A 451 2.97 -4.04 -13.11
N ALA A 452 2.61 -5.32 -13.15
CA ALA A 452 2.84 -6.16 -11.99
C ALA A 452 4.28 -5.94 -11.53
N SER A 453 4.49 -5.69 -10.25
CA SER A 453 5.80 -5.30 -9.70
C SER A 453 6.91 -6.35 -9.90
N HIS A 454 6.59 -7.52 -10.45
CA HIS A 454 7.52 -8.62 -10.67
C HIS A 454 7.22 -9.38 -11.98
N PRO A 455 7.53 -8.83 -13.17
CA PRO A 455 7.76 -9.71 -14.31
C PRO A 455 9.06 -10.46 -14.01
N TYR A 456 8.97 -11.79 -13.81
CA TYR A 456 10.15 -12.65 -13.74
C TYR A 456 11.12 -12.28 -14.87
N ARG A 457 12.28 -11.72 -14.52
CA ARG A 457 13.36 -11.53 -15.50
C ARG A 457 13.98 -12.89 -15.74
N ILE A 458 13.70 -13.48 -16.89
CA ILE A 458 14.60 -14.48 -17.46
C ILE A 458 15.89 -13.72 -17.78
N ALA A 459 17.02 -14.15 -17.21
CA ALA A 459 18.32 -13.64 -17.63
C ALA A 459 18.50 -13.95 -19.12
N GLU A 460 18.75 -12.92 -19.94
CA GLU A 460 19.04 -13.07 -21.38
C GLU A 460 20.43 -13.69 -21.63
#